data_AF-A0A1M3MDR0-F1
#
_entry.id   AF-A0A1M3MDR0-F1
#
_cell.length_a   1.000
_cell.length_b   1.000
_cell.length_c   1.000
_cell.angle_alpha   90.00
_cell.angle_beta   90.00
_cell.angle_gamma   90.00
#
_symmetry.space_group_name_H-M   'P 1'
#
loop_
_entity.id
_entity.type
_entity.pdbx_description
1 polymer ?
#
loop_
_entity_poly.entity_id
_entity_poly.type
_entity_poly.pdbx_seq_one_letter_code
_entity_poly.pdbx_strand_id
1 'polypeptide(L)'
;MSSCNDIKPKEVSLNSLNDSINYTLGHWQGDMIKAQQFAGDSTGVQVEAFIKALDKAYKESDGEKKPMYDLGVQVGKYFADQLKNGMFGDSTMVADKKLLIQGFVNALKDYNEVMTNEQADSLLQVVQMRIQSKMYGQPNN
;
A
#
# COMPACT_ATOMS: atom_id res chain seq x y z
N MET A 1 -1.08 -17.46 17.53
CA MET A 1 -2.19 -16.50 17.66
C MET A 1 -1.61 -15.08 17.68
N SER A 2 -1.71 -14.35 16.56
CA SER A 2 -1.69 -12.88 16.58
C SER A 2 -2.70 -12.46 15.54
N SER A 3 -3.93 -12.24 16.02
CA SER A 3 -5.06 -11.84 15.21
C SER A 3 -4.78 -10.45 14.62
N CYS A 4 -4.83 -10.30 13.29
CA CYS A 4 -5.05 -9.00 12.66
C CYS A 4 -6.48 -8.53 12.99
N ASN A 5 -6.74 -8.14 14.23
CA ASN A 5 -8.00 -7.56 14.68
C ASN A 5 -8.04 -6.03 14.42
N ASP A 6 -6.96 -5.44 13.91
CA ASP A 6 -6.74 -4.00 13.88
C ASP A 6 -6.62 -3.42 12.47
N ILE A 7 -7.37 -3.94 11.49
CA ILE A 7 -7.45 -3.31 10.17
C ILE A 7 -8.50 -2.20 10.23
N LYS A 8 -8.15 -1.19 11.01
CA LYS A 8 -8.85 0.09 11.16
C LYS A 8 -7.88 1.22 10.80
N PRO A 9 -8.40 2.41 10.47
CA PRO A 9 -7.59 3.62 10.45
C PRO A 9 -6.81 3.73 11.76
N LYS A 10 -5.51 3.99 11.67
CA LYS A 10 -4.71 4.23 12.86
C LYS A 10 -3.53 5.13 12.54
N GLU A 11 -3.16 5.94 13.53
CA GLU A 11 -1.95 6.73 13.49
C GLU A 11 -0.71 5.81 13.55
N VAL A 12 0.34 6.17 12.83
CA VAL A 12 1.64 5.50 12.87
C VAL A 12 2.75 6.54 12.88
N SER A 13 3.82 6.27 13.63
CA SER A 13 5.02 7.11 13.60
C SER A 13 5.88 6.75 12.39
N LEU A 14 6.23 7.73 11.57
CA LEU A 14 7.16 7.61 10.45
C LEU A 14 8.52 8.15 10.87
N ASN A 15 9.39 7.28 11.40
CA ASN A 15 10.62 7.70 12.07
C ASN A 15 11.81 7.82 11.11
N SER A 16 11.65 7.34 9.87
CA SER A 16 12.69 7.37 8.85
C SER A 16 12.10 7.68 7.47
N LEU A 17 12.96 8.13 6.54
CA LEU A 17 12.58 8.25 5.13
C LEU A 17 12.09 6.90 4.57
N ASN A 18 12.68 5.79 5.01
CA ASN A 18 12.26 4.47 4.57
C ASN A 18 10.84 4.14 5.08
N ASP A 19 10.51 4.53 6.31
CA ASP A 19 9.17 4.38 6.88
C ASP A 19 8.14 5.17 6.07
N SER A 20 8.48 6.41 5.73
CA SER A 20 7.62 7.27 4.91
C SER A 20 7.37 6.68 3.53
N ILE A 21 8.39 6.17 2.85
CA ILE A 21 8.23 5.59 1.51
C ILE A 21 7.33 4.35 1.55
N ASN A 22 7.49 3.50 2.57
CA ASN A 22 6.63 2.32 2.76
C ASN A 22 5.17 2.72 2.98
N TYR A 23 4.92 3.71 3.85
CA TYR A 23 3.57 4.22 4.07
C TYR A 23 2.96 4.82 2.80
N THR A 24 3.71 5.67 2.09
CA THR A 24 3.26 6.35 0.87
C THR A 24 2.89 5.38 -0.24
N LEU A 25 3.66 4.29 -0.43
CA LEU A 25 3.34 3.32 -1.48
C LEU A 25 2.01 2.60 -1.22
N GLY A 26 1.75 2.25 0.04
CA GLY A 26 0.45 1.72 0.43
C GLY A 26 -0.66 2.74 0.19
N HIS A 27 -0.45 3.96 0.66
CA HIS A 27 -1.41 5.05 0.59
C HIS A 27 -1.82 5.37 -0.86
N TRP A 28 -0.85 5.56 -1.74
CA TRP A 28 -1.06 5.87 -3.15
C TRP A 28 -1.86 4.78 -3.88
N GLN A 29 -1.55 3.50 -3.65
CA GLN A 29 -2.32 2.41 -4.25
C GLN A 29 -3.74 2.31 -3.68
N GLY A 30 -3.92 2.60 -2.39
CA GLY A 30 -5.24 2.66 -1.77
C GLY A 30 -6.12 3.74 -2.40
N ASP A 31 -5.57 4.94 -2.58
CA ASP A 31 -6.25 6.08 -3.21
C ASP A 31 -6.64 5.78 -4.67
N MET A 32 -5.71 5.22 -5.45
CA MET A 32 -6.00 4.79 -6.83
C MET A 32 -7.11 3.75 -6.92
N ILE A 33 -7.06 2.68 -6.11
CA ILE A 33 -8.09 1.64 -6.11
C ILE A 33 -9.43 2.22 -5.68
N LYS A 34 -9.43 3.13 -4.71
CA LYS A 34 -10.65 3.81 -4.27
C LYS A 34 -11.28 4.63 -5.38
N ALA A 35 -10.48 5.45 -6.08
CA ALA A 35 -10.96 6.25 -7.20
C ALA A 35 -11.49 5.38 -8.36
N GLN A 36 -10.92 4.21 -8.60
CA GLN A 36 -11.30 3.34 -9.72
C GLN A 36 -12.45 2.37 -9.40
N GLN A 37 -12.50 1.82 -8.19
CA GLN A 37 -13.38 0.71 -7.83
C GLN A 37 -14.53 1.13 -6.89
N PHE A 38 -14.35 2.23 -6.14
CA PHE A 38 -15.25 2.63 -5.06
C PHE A 38 -15.79 4.06 -5.21
N ALA A 39 -15.60 4.71 -6.36
CA ALA A 39 -16.10 6.07 -6.62
C ALA A 39 -17.62 6.24 -6.40
N GLY A 40 -18.40 5.17 -6.52
CA GLY A 40 -19.84 5.15 -6.27
C GLY A 40 -20.27 4.65 -4.88
N ASP A 41 -19.33 4.24 -4.02
CA ASP A 41 -19.63 3.69 -2.69
C ASP A 41 -19.74 4.78 -1.63
N SER A 42 -20.79 5.60 -1.72
CA SER A 42 -21.04 6.70 -0.78
C SER A 42 -21.30 6.26 0.67
N THR A 43 -21.60 4.98 0.87
CA THR A 43 -21.90 4.39 2.18
C THR A 43 -20.71 3.68 2.83
N GLY A 44 -19.61 3.48 2.08
CA GLY A 44 -18.42 2.75 2.53
C GLY A 44 -18.60 1.24 2.72
N VAL A 45 -19.76 0.69 2.34
CA VAL A 45 -20.10 -0.74 2.53
C VAL A 45 -19.22 -1.63 1.66
N GLN A 46 -18.94 -1.23 0.43
CA GLN A 46 -18.10 -2.00 -0.50
C GLN A 46 -16.63 -1.91 -0.10
N VAL A 47 -16.17 -0.73 0.33
CA VAL A 47 -14.83 -0.53 0.88
C VAL A 47 -14.61 -1.40 2.13
N GLU A 48 -15.57 -1.47 3.04
CA GLU A 48 -15.49 -2.34 4.21
C GLU A 48 -15.45 -3.83 3.87
N ALA A 49 -16.28 -4.25 2.90
CA ALA A 49 -16.28 -5.62 2.42
C ALA A 49 -14.93 -5.98 1.78
N PHE A 50 -14.34 -5.07 1.00
CA PHE A 50 -13.02 -5.24 0.39
C PHE A 50 -11.93 -5.38 1.44
N ILE A 51 -11.88 -4.50 2.44
CA ILE A 51 -10.89 -4.56 3.53
C ILE A 51 -10.99 -5.87 4.32
N LYS A 52 -12.21 -6.33 4.63
CA LYS A 52 -12.44 -7.63 5.28
C LYS A 52 -12.02 -8.81 4.39
N ALA A 53 -12.25 -8.73 3.09
CA ALA A 53 -11.81 -9.75 2.13
C ALA A 53 -10.27 -9.79 2.02
N LEU A 54 -9.62 -8.62 2.04
CA LEU A 54 -8.16 -8.51 2.06
C LEU A 54 -7.56 -9.20 3.29
N ASP A 55 -8.15 -8.96 4.48
CA ASP A 55 -7.74 -9.61 5.73
C ASP A 55 -7.89 -11.13 5.68
N LYS A 56 -9.01 -11.62 5.14
CA LYS A 56 -9.26 -13.06 4.96
C LYS A 56 -8.31 -13.69 3.95
N ALA A 57 -8.04 -13.02 2.83
CA ALA A 57 -7.08 -13.49 1.82
C ALA A 57 -5.65 -13.60 2.38
N TYR A 58 -5.29 -12.78 3.36
CA TYR A 58 -4.03 -12.92 4.09
C TYR A 58 -4.00 -14.11 5.08
N LYS A 59 -5.17 -14.63 5.48
CA LYS A 59 -5.33 -15.64 6.55
C LYS A 59 -5.70 -17.04 6.06
N GLU A 60 -6.33 -17.19 4.87
CA GLU A 60 -6.84 -18.47 4.37
C GLU A 60 -6.34 -18.79 2.94
N SER A 61 -5.95 -20.05 2.70
CA SER A 61 -5.50 -20.55 1.40
C SER A 61 -6.63 -21.06 0.49
N ASP A 62 -7.85 -21.21 1.00
CA ASP A 62 -9.01 -21.71 0.25
C ASP A 62 -10.28 -20.97 0.67
N GLY A 63 -10.89 -20.19 -0.24
CA GLY A 63 -12.23 -19.64 0.00
C GLY A 63 -12.69 -18.50 -0.93
N GLU A 64 -13.69 -18.82 -1.77
CA GLU A 64 -14.54 -17.97 -2.63
C GLU A 64 -13.87 -16.92 -3.56
N LYS A 65 -13.86 -17.24 -4.86
CA LYS A 65 -13.58 -16.33 -5.98
C LYS A 65 -14.64 -15.22 -6.08
N LYS A 66 -14.52 -14.19 -5.26
CA LYS A 66 -15.21 -12.91 -5.46
C LYS A 66 -14.24 -11.94 -6.13
N PRO A 67 -14.68 -11.05 -7.02
CA PRO A 67 -13.80 -10.08 -7.70
C PRO A 67 -12.89 -9.30 -6.74
N MET A 68 -13.40 -9.01 -5.54
CA MET A 68 -12.66 -8.33 -4.47
C MET A 68 -11.58 -9.20 -3.80
N TYR A 69 -11.77 -10.52 -3.76
CA TYR A 69 -10.73 -11.46 -3.32
C TYR A 69 -9.60 -11.52 -4.35
N ASP A 70 -9.94 -11.63 -5.64
CA ASP A 70 -8.95 -11.65 -6.72
C ASP A 70 -8.16 -10.34 -6.77
N LEU A 71 -8.82 -9.20 -6.59
CA LEU A 71 -8.17 -7.89 -6.45
C LEU A 71 -7.24 -7.86 -5.23
N GLY A 72 -7.69 -8.36 -4.08
CA GLY A 72 -6.86 -8.46 -2.88
C GLY A 72 -5.63 -9.34 -3.06
N VAL A 73 -5.77 -10.47 -3.76
CA VAL A 73 -4.65 -11.36 -4.12
C VAL A 73 -3.67 -10.65 -5.07
N GLN A 74 -4.14 -9.89 -6.04
CA GLN A 74 -3.27 -9.12 -6.94
C GLN A 74 -2.47 -8.06 -6.19
N VAL A 75 -3.11 -7.26 -5.34
CA VAL A 75 -2.43 -6.24 -4.51
C VAL A 75 -1.45 -6.90 -3.53
N GLY A 76 -1.86 -8.01 -2.90
CA GLY A 76 -0.98 -8.77 -2.01
C GLY A 76 0.25 -9.32 -2.71
N LYS A 77 0.11 -9.84 -3.94
CA LYS A 77 1.23 -10.31 -4.78
C LYS A 77 2.18 -9.16 -5.14
N TYR A 78 1.64 -7.99 -5.49
CA TYR A 78 2.46 -6.81 -5.74
C TYR A 78 3.31 -6.44 -4.52
N PHE A 79 2.71 -6.33 -3.32
CA PHE A 79 3.46 -6.03 -2.11
C PHE A 79 4.47 -7.12 -1.74
N ALA A 80 4.13 -8.39 -1.95
CA ALA A 80 5.05 -9.50 -1.73
C ALA A 80 6.29 -9.41 -2.63
N ASP A 81 6.13 -8.97 -3.88
CA ASP A 81 7.25 -8.75 -4.79
C ASP A 81 8.15 -7.59 -4.32
N GLN A 82 7.56 -6.48 -3.89
CA GLN A 82 8.29 -5.35 -3.29
C GLN A 82 9.06 -5.75 -2.03
N LEU A 83 8.48 -6.63 -1.20
CA LEU A 83 9.15 -7.19 -0.03
C LEU A 83 10.34 -8.08 -0.38
N LYS A 84 10.25 -8.82 -1.49
CA LYS A 84 11.28 -9.77 -1.91
C LYS A 84 12.44 -9.07 -2.65
N ASN A 85 12.11 -8.12 -3.51
CA ASN A 85 13.07 -7.54 -4.46
C ASN A 85 13.54 -6.13 -4.05
N GLY A 86 13.01 -5.58 -2.96
CA GLY A 86 13.18 -4.17 -2.59
C GLY A 86 12.14 -3.28 -3.28
N MET A 87 11.88 -2.11 -2.69
CA MET A 87 10.87 -1.21 -3.21
C MET A 87 11.27 -0.66 -4.58
N PHE A 88 10.32 -0.68 -5.51
CA PHE A 88 10.46 -0.31 -6.91
C PHE A 88 11.61 -1.03 -7.65
N GLY A 89 12.01 -2.21 -7.17
CA GLY A 89 13.15 -2.96 -7.71
C GLY A 89 14.52 -2.53 -7.18
N ASP A 90 14.57 -1.60 -6.22
CA ASP A 90 15.80 -1.17 -5.56
C ASP A 90 15.99 -1.93 -4.23
N SER A 91 16.88 -2.93 -4.23
CA SER A 91 17.20 -3.74 -3.05
C SER A 91 17.74 -2.96 -1.85
N THR A 92 18.21 -1.72 -2.04
CA THR A 92 18.63 -0.85 -0.94
C THR A 92 17.46 -0.21 -0.20
N MET A 93 16.26 -0.23 -0.79
CA MET A 93 15.02 0.26 -0.21
C MET A 93 14.24 -0.90 0.42
N VAL A 94 14.54 -1.17 1.69
CA VAL A 94 13.97 -2.31 2.42
C VAL A 94 12.50 -2.05 2.72
N ALA A 95 11.63 -2.91 2.20
CA ALA A 95 10.20 -2.79 2.44
C ALA A 95 9.81 -3.22 3.87
N ASP A 96 8.96 -2.42 4.51
CA ASP A 96 8.30 -2.72 5.77
C ASP A 96 6.83 -3.08 5.50
N LYS A 97 6.53 -4.37 5.66
CA LYS A 97 5.20 -4.92 5.44
C LYS A 97 4.12 -4.23 6.29
N LYS A 98 4.42 -3.89 7.55
CA LYS A 98 3.44 -3.29 8.46
C LYS A 98 3.08 -1.88 8.01
N LEU A 99 4.07 -1.09 7.62
CA LEU A 99 3.86 0.28 7.15
C LEU A 99 3.16 0.33 5.78
N LEU A 100 3.55 -0.54 4.84
CA LEU A 100 2.88 -0.68 3.54
C LEU A 100 1.39 -1.00 3.70
N ILE A 101 1.05 -2.01 4.52
CA ILE A 101 -0.34 -2.39 4.74
C ILE A 101 -1.09 -1.27 5.47
N GLN A 102 -0.46 -0.60 6.44
CA GLN A 102 -1.15 0.46 7.18
C GLN A 102 -1.43 1.69 6.31
N GLY A 103 -0.48 2.11 5.47
CA GLY A 103 -0.70 3.21 4.52
C GLY A 103 -1.85 2.89 3.56
N PHE A 104 -1.90 1.65 3.06
CA PHE A 104 -2.98 1.18 2.19
C PHE A 104 -4.35 1.24 2.87
N VAL A 105 -4.45 0.77 4.11
CA VAL A 105 -5.70 0.78 4.87
C VAL A 105 -6.14 2.20 5.22
N ASN A 106 -5.20 3.07 5.58
CA ASN A 106 -5.48 4.46 5.93
C ASN A 106 -6.03 5.24 4.73
N ALA A 107 -5.43 5.09 3.54
CA ALA A 107 -5.94 5.71 2.31
C ALA A 107 -7.36 5.27 1.96
N LEU A 108 -7.63 3.96 2.02
CA LEU A 108 -8.98 3.43 1.73
C LEU A 108 -10.05 4.03 2.64
N LYS A 109 -9.65 4.49 3.84
CA LYS A 109 -10.52 5.03 4.87
C LYS A 109 -10.46 6.55 5.04
N ASP A 110 -9.84 7.28 4.11
CA ASP A 110 -9.67 8.75 4.17
C ASP A 110 -8.94 9.25 5.42
N TYR A 111 -8.04 8.44 5.96
CA TYR A 111 -7.31 8.79 7.16
C TYR A 111 -6.02 9.54 6.81
N ASN A 112 -6.13 10.86 6.80
CA ASN A 112 -5.07 11.78 6.33
C ASN A 112 -4.19 12.36 7.45
N GLU A 113 -4.40 11.96 8.71
CA GLU A 113 -3.65 12.50 9.86
C GLU A 113 -2.15 12.15 9.84
N VAL A 114 -1.79 11.01 9.21
CA VAL A 114 -0.38 10.59 9.08
C VAL A 114 0.29 11.20 7.86
N MET A 115 -0.44 11.32 6.75
CA MET A 115 0.03 11.91 5.51
C MET A 115 -1.19 12.29 4.65
N THR A 116 -1.21 13.50 4.11
CA THR A 116 -2.25 13.89 3.14
C THR A 116 -1.98 13.31 1.76
N ASN A 117 -2.98 13.32 0.88
CA ASN A 117 -2.82 12.92 -0.52
C ASN A 117 -1.73 13.74 -1.22
N GLU A 118 -1.66 15.07 -1.02
CA GLU A 118 -0.62 15.89 -1.66
C GLU A 118 0.80 15.56 -1.16
N GLN A 119 0.93 15.25 0.14
CA GLN A 119 2.21 14.83 0.71
C GLN A 119 2.65 13.48 0.14
N ALA A 120 1.70 12.54 -0.03
CA ALA A 120 1.97 11.25 -0.65
C ALA A 120 2.43 11.41 -2.11
N ASP A 121 1.75 12.24 -2.90
CA ASP A 121 2.11 12.51 -4.30
C ASP A 121 3.50 13.14 -4.43
N SER A 122 3.80 14.14 -3.59
CA SER A 122 5.10 14.80 -3.59
C SER A 122 6.23 13.82 -3.26
N LEU A 123 6.05 12.97 -2.26
CA LEU A 123 7.05 11.98 -1.87
C LEU A 123 7.22 10.90 -2.96
N LEU A 124 6.13 10.46 -3.61
CA LEU A 124 6.19 9.49 -4.69
C LEU A 124 6.99 10.02 -5.89
N GLN A 125 6.81 11.29 -6.26
CA GLN A 125 7.59 11.94 -7.32
C GLN A 125 9.09 11.96 -6.99
N VAL A 126 9.46 12.29 -5.74
CA VAL A 126 10.86 12.26 -5.29
C VAL A 126 11.46 10.85 -5.39
N VAL A 127 10.69 9.83 -4.99
CA VAL A 127 11.13 8.43 -5.08
C VAL A 127 11.31 8.01 -6.53
N GLN A 128 10.36 8.33 -7.42
CA GLN A 128 10.46 8.04 -8.85
C GLN A 128 11.68 8.71 -9.49
N MET A 129 11.94 9.98 -9.17
CA MET A 129 13.15 10.68 -9.64
C MET A 129 14.43 10.01 -9.16
N ARG A 130 14.47 9.54 -7.90
CA ARG A 130 15.62 8.81 -7.34
C ARG A 130 15.84 7.49 -8.09
N ILE A 131 14.79 6.72 -8.35
CA ILE A 131 14.87 5.45 -9.07
C ILE A 131 15.32 5.68 -10.51
N GLN A 132 14.75 6.67 -11.20
CA GLN A 132 15.17 7.04 -12.55
C GLN A 132 16.64 7.46 -12.57
N SER A 133 17.07 8.30 -11.62
CA SER A 133 18.47 8.69 -11.49
C SER A 133 19.41 7.49 -11.26
N LYS A 134 18.98 6.46 -10.52
CA LYS A 134 19.77 5.24 -10.36
C LYS A 134 19.80 4.37 -11.62
N MET A 135 18.67 4.24 -12.31
CA MET A 135 18.57 3.41 -13.53
C MET A 135 19.27 4.04 -14.74
N TYR A 136 19.24 5.37 -14.86
CA TYR A 136 19.76 6.11 -16.02
C TYR A 136 21.02 6.94 -15.71
N GLY A 137 21.40 7.08 -14.43
CA GLY A 137 22.55 7.89 -13.98
C GLY A 137 23.86 7.12 -13.83
N GLN A 138 23.97 5.89 -14.32
CA GLN A 138 25.27 5.30 -14.63
C GLN A 138 25.53 5.37 -16.15
N PRO A 139 26.24 6.38 -16.64
CA PRO A 139 27.16 6.15 -17.73
C PRO A 139 28.27 5.24 -17.16
N ASN A 140 28.49 4.09 -17.80
CA ASN A 140 29.80 3.43 -17.75
C ASN A 140 30.87 4.49 -18.04
N ASN A 141 31.81 4.68 -17.12
CA ASN A 141 33.20 5.07 -17.35
C ASN A 141 34.00 4.93 -16.05
#